data_AF-A0A829HAL3-F1
#
_entry.id   AF-A0A829HAL3-F1
#
_cell.length_a   1.000
_cell.length_b   1.000
_cell.length_c   1.000
_cell.angle_alpha   90.00
_cell.angle_beta   90.00
_cell.angle_gamma   90.00
#
_symmetry.space_group_name_H-M   'P 1'
#
loop_
_entity.id
_entity.type
_entity.pdbx_description
1 polymer ?
#
loop_
_entity_poly.entity_id
_entity_poly.type
_entity_poly.pdbx_seq_one_letter_code
_entity_poly.pdbx_strand_id
1 'polypeptide(L)'
;MYLKTQEEYEAWAKTQSKGALGHGLFVAPAPEDYVGANLAIRAVLYFKEGYSDEMREAIAQCFDDYQTYANEHLTWLWQGSPPKGAGADCIAYSKLKPIREIFKLYSPMTPISFLYTSGKEKFETGAWEFNIGGISRWQFAKGTQQSTLTFAMPIEWVEEHSKAFIELFLNCARRLKAHHGYAGYACLISEIRSDKNEPTEAFFSRKMWAMDIGNPYLESDNLIHGIKTVNWLTAINTEWFNQIREEKALNIELPMSWFIGYDYGAGVVIQAGRLPLPGSIETDPLPAPYVLMNRVLKPLRVEKIGSFHRGNYSTDEIPLVKGYLADNWLKRFDIPESDVLDYFEKLQAEPKLSSKYAFLDRRVDWG
;
A
#
# COMPACT_ATOMS: atom_id res chain seq x y z
N MET A 1 -6.67 -20.45 -21.00
CA MET A 1 -6.75 -20.17 -22.44
C MET A 1 -5.73 -19.06 -22.72
N TYR A 2 -4.98 -19.10 -23.83
CA TYR A 2 -4.08 -18.00 -24.19
C TYR A 2 -4.87 -17.00 -25.04
N LEU A 3 -4.92 -15.73 -24.64
CA LEU A 3 -5.55 -14.68 -25.44
C LEU A 3 -4.62 -14.38 -26.63
N LYS A 4 -5.09 -14.64 -27.86
CA LYS A 4 -4.26 -14.59 -29.08
C LYS A 4 -4.43 -13.29 -29.86
N THR A 5 -5.53 -12.56 -29.68
CA THR A 5 -5.79 -11.30 -30.38
C THR A 5 -6.16 -10.16 -29.42
N GLN A 6 -5.98 -8.91 -29.87
CA GLN A 6 -6.41 -7.72 -29.12
C GLN A 6 -7.93 -7.71 -28.87
N GLU A 7 -8.72 -8.14 -29.86
CA GLU A 7 -10.19 -8.23 -29.73
C GLU A 7 -10.61 -9.25 -28.65
N GLU A 8 -9.94 -10.40 -28.59
CA GLU A 8 -10.16 -11.40 -27.53
C GLU A 8 -9.83 -10.83 -26.15
N TYR A 9 -8.73 -10.06 -26.03
CA TYR A 9 -8.36 -9.40 -24.79
C TYR A 9 -9.36 -8.32 -24.37
N GLU A 10 -9.82 -7.48 -25.30
CA GLU A 10 -10.81 -6.44 -25.03
C GLU A 10 -12.17 -7.03 -24.61
N ALA A 11 -12.59 -8.13 -25.26
CA ALA A 11 -13.78 -8.86 -24.88
C ALA A 11 -13.65 -9.48 -23.48
N TRP A 12 -12.50 -10.10 -23.18
CA TRP A 12 -12.18 -10.63 -21.86
C TRP A 12 -12.19 -9.52 -20.80
N ALA A 13 -11.51 -8.41 -21.02
CA ALA A 13 -11.38 -7.31 -20.07
C ALA A 13 -12.74 -6.70 -19.68
N LYS A 14 -13.70 -6.66 -20.62
CA LYS A 14 -15.09 -6.23 -20.36
C LYS A 14 -15.85 -7.15 -19.38
N THR A 15 -15.40 -8.37 -19.16
CA THR A 15 -15.99 -9.32 -18.19
C THR A 15 -15.36 -9.24 -16.79
N GLN A 16 -14.30 -8.42 -16.64
CA GLN A 16 -13.56 -8.27 -15.38
C GLN A 16 -13.94 -6.98 -14.64
N SER A 17 -13.55 -6.88 -13.38
CA SER A 17 -13.69 -5.64 -12.61
C SER A 17 -12.89 -4.51 -13.28
N LYS A 18 -13.39 -3.27 -13.20
CA LYS A 18 -12.65 -2.10 -13.69
C LYS A 18 -11.25 -2.05 -13.06
N GLY A 19 -10.22 -1.80 -13.88
CA GLY A 19 -8.82 -1.79 -13.45
C GLY A 19 -8.12 -3.15 -13.51
N ALA A 20 -8.83 -4.24 -13.78
CA ALA A 20 -8.23 -5.57 -13.97
C ALA A 20 -7.39 -5.64 -15.25
N LEU A 21 -6.24 -6.30 -15.13
CA LEU A 21 -5.26 -6.48 -16.18
C LEU A 21 -4.92 -7.95 -16.29
N GLY A 22 -4.77 -8.42 -17.53
CA GLY A 22 -4.39 -9.80 -17.80
C GLY A 22 -3.03 -10.12 -17.21
N HIS A 23 -2.86 -11.38 -16.86
CA HIS A 23 -1.56 -11.94 -16.54
C HIS A 23 -0.50 -11.67 -17.59
N GLY A 24 0.73 -11.41 -17.14
CA GLY A 24 1.90 -11.59 -18.00
C GLY A 24 1.84 -10.78 -19.29
N LEU A 25 1.17 -9.61 -19.26
CA LEU A 25 1.01 -8.71 -20.42
C LEU A 25 2.33 -8.43 -21.15
N PHE A 26 3.43 -8.52 -20.41
CA PHE A 26 4.78 -8.21 -20.86
C PHE A 26 5.72 -9.41 -20.83
N VAL A 27 5.19 -10.63 -20.66
CA VAL A 27 5.96 -11.87 -20.57
C VAL A 27 5.50 -12.84 -21.66
N ALA A 28 6.45 -13.49 -22.33
CA ALA A 28 6.14 -14.58 -23.26
C ALA A 28 6.08 -15.94 -22.52
N PRO A 29 5.14 -16.84 -22.86
CA PRO A 29 4.09 -16.73 -23.89
C PRO A 29 2.92 -15.82 -23.48
N ALA A 30 2.05 -15.51 -24.45
CA ALA A 30 0.91 -14.58 -24.38
C ALA A 30 0.10 -14.63 -23.06
N PRO A 31 -0.61 -13.53 -22.70
CA PRO A 31 -1.42 -13.47 -21.50
C PRO A 31 -2.33 -14.69 -21.34
N GLU A 32 -2.30 -15.26 -20.13
CA GLU A 32 -3.22 -16.33 -19.73
C GLU A 32 -4.56 -15.68 -19.35
N ASP A 33 -5.66 -16.40 -19.53
CA ASP A 33 -7.01 -15.99 -19.15
C ASP A 33 -7.19 -15.98 -17.61
N TYR A 34 -6.55 -15.00 -16.96
CA TYR A 34 -6.74 -14.68 -15.55
C TYR A 34 -6.29 -13.24 -15.22
N VAL A 35 -6.83 -12.68 -14.14
CA VAL A 35 -6.44 -11.35 -13.63
C VAL A 35 -5.11 -11.43 -12.87
N GLY A 36 -4.04 -10.98 -13.52
CA GLY A 36 -2.68 -11.00 -12.96
C GLY A 36 -2.27 -9.70 -12.28
N ALA A 37 -2.92 -8.59 -12.63
CA ALA A 37 -2.76 -7.32 -11.95
C ALA A 37 -4.07 -6.53 -11.86
N ASN A 38 -4.18 -5.62 -10.89
CA ASN A 38 -5.34 -4.75 -10.74
C ASN A 38 -4.95 -3.40 -10.12
N LEU A 39 -5.43 -2.30 -10.69
CA LEU A 39 -5.20 -0.96 -10.14
C LEU A 39 -6.18 -0.67 -8.99
N ALA A 40 -5.63 -0.31 -7.84
CA ALA A 40 -6.39 -0.07 -6.62
C ALA A 40 -5.78 1.07 -5.79
N ILE A 41 -6.47 1.47 -4.72
CA ILE A 41 -5.85 2.24 -3.64
C ILE A 41 -5.43 1.26 -2.55
N ARG A 42 -4.12 1.17 -2.30
CA ARG A 42 -3.52 0.31 -1.27
C ARG A 42 -3.06 1.16 -0.09
N ALA A 43 -3.41 0.70 1.10
CA ALA A 43 -2.80 1.13 2.35
C ALA A 43 -1.76 0.12 2.81
N VAL A 44 -0.70 0.62 3.43
CA VAL A 44 0.39 -0.15 4.02
C VAL A 44 0.70 0.41 5.39
N LEU A 45 0.72 -0.44 6.41
CA LEU A 45 1.10 -0.10 7.78
C LEU A 45 2.19 -1.05 8.26
N TYR A 46 3.27 -0.48 8.79
CA TYR A 46 4.37 -1.20 9.40
C TYR A 46 4.26 -1.09 10.92
N PHE A 47 4.33 -2.23 11.61
CA PHE A 47 4.16 -2.31 13.06
C PHE A 47 5.02 -3.42 13.66
N LYS A 48 5.17 -3.41 14.98
CA LYS A 48 5.98 -4.38 15.71
C LYS A 48 5.15 -5.57 16.18
N GLU A 49 5.83 -6.68 16.49
CA GLU A 49 5.25 -7.79 17.27
C GLU A 49 3.98 -8.44 16.71
N GLY A 50 3.89 -8.67 15.39
CA GLY A 50 2.76 -9.43 14.78
C GLY A 50 2.57 -10.87 15.30
N TYR A 51 3.50 -11.38 16.12
CA TYR A 51 3.36 -12.65 16.84
C TYR A 51 2.53 -12.56 18.12
N SER A 52 2.37 -11.36 18.70
CA SER A 52 1.76 -11.18 20.02
C SER A 52 0.25 -11.32 19.96
N ASP A 53 -0.37 -11.75 21.07
CA ASP A 53 -1.82 -11.88 21.16
C ASP A 53 -2.52 -10.51 21.03
N GLU A 54 -1.93 -9.45 21.59
CA GLU A 54 -2.42 -8.08 21.47
C GLU A 54 -2.47 -7.63 20.00
N MET A 55 -1.36 -7.80 19.26
CA MET A 55 -1.32 -7.38 17.86
C MET A 55 -2.17 -8.28 16.97
N ARG A 56 -2.30 -9.57 17.27
CA ARG A 56 -3.21 -10.48 16.54
C ARG A 56 -4.67 -10.09 16.73
N GLU A 57 -5.07 -9.68 17.93
CA GLU A 57 -6.41 -9.12 18.15
C GLU A 57 -6.58 -7.78 17.43
N ALA A 58 -5.58 -6.90 17.46
CA ALA A 58 -5.60 -5.65 16.71
C ALA A 58 -5.77 -5.88 15.20
N ILE A 59 -5.04 -6.83 14.61
CA ILE A 59 -5.18 -7.25 13.21
C ILE A 59 -6.60 -7.77 12.94
N ALA A 60 -7.14 -8.59 13.83
CA ALA A 60 -8.50 -9.11 13.67
C ALA A 60 -9.55 -8.00 13.68
N GLN A 61 -9.42 -6.99 14.55
CA GLN A 61 -10.29 -5.82 14.55
C GLN A 61 -10.15 -4.96 13.30
N CYS A 62 -8.93 -4.82 12.77
CA CYS A 62 -8.71 -4.17 11.47
C CYS A 62 -9.42 -4.93 10.34
N PHE A 63 -9.41 -6.25 10.40
CA PHE A 63 -10.10 -7.09 9.44
C PHE A 63 -11.62 -6.99 9.57
N ASP A 64 -12.18 -6.96 10.80
CA ASP A 64 -13.61 -6.77 11.02
C ASP A 64 -14.10 -5.44 10.41
N ASP A 65 -13.36 -4.34 10.62
CA ASP A 65 -13.68 -3.05 10.02
C ASP A 65 -13.58 -3.12 8.48
N TYR A 66 -12.56 -3.79 7.94
CA TYR A 66 -12.42 -3.97 6.49
C TYR A 66 -13.57 -4.81 5.90
N GLN A 67 -14.01 -5.86 6.59
CA GLN A 67 -15.12 -6.71 6.19
C GLN A 67 -16.44 -5.95 6.10
N THR A 68 -16.62 -4.86 6.85
CA THR A 68 -17.79 -3.98 6.71
C THR A 68 -17.99 -3.48 5.27
N TYR A 69 -16.90 -3.38 4.50
CA TYR A 69 -16.92 -2.96 3.10
C TYR A 69 -16.66 -4.12 2.13
N ALA A 70 -15.74 -5.02 2.47
CA ALA A 70 -15.20 -5.99 1.53
C ALA A 70 -15.88 -7.37 1.57
N ASN A 71 -16.72 -7.67 2.58
CA ASN A 71 -17.16 -9.04 2.87
C ASN A 71 -17.85 -9.73 1.68
N GLU A 72 -18.64 -9.01 0.89
CA GLU A 72 -19.34 -9.55 -0.28
C GLU A 72 -18.43 -9.78 -1.49
N HIS A 73 -17.21 -9.23 -1.46
CA HIS A 73 -16.25 -9.30 -2.56
C HIS A 73 -15.16 -10.35 -2.36
N LEU A 74 -14.86 -10.73 -1.12
CA LEU A 74 -13.79 -11.67 -0.81
C LEU A 74 -14.15 -13.11 -1.22
N THR A 75 -13.23 -13.77 -1.91
CA THR A 75 -13.43 -15.09 -2.52
C THR A 75 -12.48 -16.14 -1.97
N TRP A 76 -11.24 -15.75 -1.63
CA TRP A 76 -10.19 -16.66 -1.22
C TRP A 76 -9.37 -16.10 -0.05
N LEU A 77 -8.88 -17.03 0.80
CA LEU A 77 -7.78 -16.80 1.73
C LEU A 77 -6.60 -17.70 1.33
N TRP A 78 -5.42 -17.11 1.24
CA TRP A 78 -4.14 -17.81 1.19
C TRP A 78 -3.39 -17.74 2.51
N GLN A 79 -2.74 -18.85 2.88
CA GLN A 79 -1.91 -18.98 4.07
C GLN A 79 -0.53 -19.50 3.68
N GLY A 80 0.55 -18.81 4.07
CA GLY A 80 1.91 -19.18 3.65
C GLY A 80 2.46 -20.48 4.27
N SER A 81 1.95 -20.88 5.45
CA SER A 81 2.31 -22.13 6.15
C SER A 81 1.29 -22.41 7.28
N PRO A 82 0.07 -22.86 6.96
CA PRO A 82 -0.97 -23.06 7.96
C PRO A 82 -0.64 -24.20 8.93
N PRO A 83 -0.77 -23.99 10.26
CA PRO A 83 -0.62 -25.06 11.23
C PRO A 83 -1.78 -26.06 11.12
N LYS A 84 -1.60 -27.24 11.71
CA LYS A 84 -2.65 -28.28 11.74
C LYS A 84 -3.94 -27.70 12.34
N GLY A 85 -5.03 -27.77 11.57
CA GLY A 85 -6.36 -27.29 11.99
C GLY A 85 -6.74 -25.89 11.47
N ALA A 86 -5.79 -25.14 10.91
CA ALA A 86 -6.04 -23.83 10.26
C ALA A 86 -6.62 -23.94 8.84
N GLY A 87 -6.71 -25.18 8.32
CA GLY A 87 -7.19 -25.47 6.97
C GLY A 87 -6.04 -25.61 5.97
N ALA A 88 -6.38 -25.58 4.68
CA ALA A 88 -5.41 -25.67 3.60
C ALA A 88 -4.72 -24.33 3.32
N ASP A 89 -3.67 -24.37 2.51
CA ASP A 89 -2.93 -23.17 2.06
C ASP A 89 -3.83 -22.20 1.28
N CYS A 90 -4.87 -22.70 0.63
CA CYS A 90 -5.89 -21.89 -0.03
C CYS A 90 -7.29 -22.39 0.32
N ILE A 91 -8.17 -21.50 0.77
CA ILE A 91 -9.52 -21.84 1.20
C ILE A 91 -10.50 -20.80 0.64
N ALA A 92 -11.65 -21.27 0.17
CA ALA A 92 -12.74 -20.38 -0.24
C ALA A 92 -13.25 -19.57 0.97
N TYR A 93 -13.45 -18.27 0.77
CA TYR A 93 -13.81 -17.33 1.82
C TYR A 93 -15.08 -17.74 2.58
N SER A 94 -16.08 -18.28 1.87
CA SER A 94 -17.33 -18.80 2.45
C SER A 94 -17.18 -20.00 3.39
N LYS A 95 -16.01 -20.65 3.42
CA LYS A 95 -15.71 -21.82 4.25
C LYS A 95 -14.73 -21.52 5.38
N LEU A 96 -14.36 -20.26 5.57
CA LEU A 96 -13.36 -19.87 6.56
C LEU A 96 -13.90 -19.95 7.98
N LYS A 97 -13.00 -20.31 8.89
CA LYS A 97 -13.18 -20.04 10.31
C LYS A 97 -12.92 -18.55 10.57
N PRO A 98 -13.49 -17.96 11.62
CA PRO A 98 -13.13 -16.62 12.05
C PRO A 98 -11.62 -16.47 12.23
N ILE A 99 -11.04 -15.35 11.79
CA ILE A 99 -9.59 -15.11 11.81
C ILE A 99 -8.99 -15.31 13.22
N ARG A 100 -9.73 -14.92 14.26
CA ARG A 100 -9.35 -15.10 15.67
C ARG A 100 -9.18 -16.56 16.08
N GLU A 101 -9.99 -17.47 15.54
CA GLU A 101 -9.85 -18.90 15.81
C GLU A 101 -8.60 -19.46 15.13
N ILE A 102 -8.31 -19.00 13.91
CA ILE A 102 -7.12 -19.39 13.17
C ILE A 102 -5.87 -18.91 13.89
N PHE A 103 -5.82 -17.65 14.35
CA PHE A 103 -4.68 -17.09 15.07
C PHE A 103 -4.31 -17.84 16.35
N LYS A 104 -5.28 -18.43 17.07
CA LYS A 104 -5.02 -19.27 18.26
C LYS A 104 -4.21 -20.53 17.95
N LEU A 105 -4.19 -20.97 16.69
CA LEU A 105 -3.45 -22.16 16.26
C LEU A 105 -1.98 -21.86 15.97
N TYR A 106 -1.62 -20.58 15.79
CA TYR A 106 -0.25 -20.19 15.48
C TYR A 106 0.58 -19.99 16.74
N SER A 107 1.74 -20.66 16.80
CA SER A 107 2.75 -20.37 17.82
C SER A 107 3.30 -18.94 17.66
N PRO A 108 3.65 -18.25 18.74
CA PRO A 108 4.41 -16.99 18.68
C PRO A 108 5.76 -17.12 17.95
N MET A 109 6.30 -18.33 17.83
CA MET A 109 7.56 -18.60 17.14
C MET A 109 7.40 -18.78 15.64
N THR A 110 6.18 -18.77 15.12
CA THR A 110 5.88 -18.97 13.70
C THR A 110 5.37 -17.65 13.10
N PRO A 111 5.95 -17.17 12.00
CA PRO A 111 5.40 -16.02 11.29
C PRO A 111 4.04 -16.36 10.69
N ILE A 112 3.19 -15.36 10.54
CA ILE A 112 1.90 -15.48 9.85
C ILE A 112 1.97 -14.77 8.49
N SER A 113 1.37 -15.38 7.48
CA SER A 113 1.18 -14.78 6.16
C SER A 113 -0.23 -15.13 5.71
N PHE A 114 -1.07 -14.11 5.56
CA PHE A 114 -2.48 -14.23 5.20
C PHE A 114 -2.77 -13.28 4.05
N LEU A 115 -3.41 -13.75 3.00
CA LEU A 115 -3.86 -12.92 1.89
C LEU A 115 -5.33 -13.24 1.59
N TYR A 116 -6.21 -12.32 1.97
CA TYR A 116 -7.61 -12.31 1.54
C TYR A 116 -7.70 -11.52 0.25
N THR A 117 -8.38 -12.06 -0.76
CA THR A 117 -8.51 -11.41 -2.07
C THR A 117 -9.89 -11.61 -2.69
N SER A 118 -10.28 -10.71 -3.60
CA SER A 118 -11.46 -10.83 -4.46
C SER A 118 -11.18 -11.41 -5.85
N GLY A 119 -10.03 -12.06 -6.05
CA GLY A 119 -9.74 -12.78 -7.32
C GLY A 119 -10.81 -13.86 -7.60
N LYS A 120 -11.26 -14.02 -8.84
CA LYS A 120 -12.31 -15.01 -9.15
C LYS A 120 -11.74 -16.42 -8.97
N GLU A 121 -10.55 -16.63 -9.53
CA GLU A 121 -9.78 -17.87 -9.35
C GLU A 121 -8.77 -17.75 -8.20
N LYS A 122 -8.40 -18.91 -7.62
CA LYS A 122 -7.49 -18.95 -6.46
C LYS A 122 -6.17 -18.23 -6.68
N PHE A 123 -5.65 -18.18 -7.90
CA PHE A 123 -4.35 -17.57 -8.21
C PHE A 123 -4.48 -16.16 -8.82
N GLU A 124 -5.68 -15.60 -8.87
CA GLU A 124 -5.91 -14.24 -9.35
C GLU A 124 -5.76 -13.21 -8.23
N THR A 125 -5.41 -11.98 -8.62
CA THR A 125 -5.57 -10.81 -7.74
C THR A 125 -6.93 -10.15 -7.99
N GLY A 126 -7.32 -9.27 -7.08
CA GLY A 126 -8.57 -8.52 -7.13
C GLY A 126 -8.40 -7.14 -6.51
N ALA A 127 -9.33 -6.23 -6.80
CA ALA A 127 -9.29 -4.86 -6.29
C ALA A 127 -9.59 -4.74 -4.78
N TRP A 128 -10.14 -5.79 -4.16
CA TRP A 128 -10.28 -5.92 -2.71
C TRP A 128 -9.25 -6.93 -2.20
N GLU A 129 -8.33 -6.45 -1.38
CA GLU A 129 -7.27 -7.26 -0.77
C GLU A 129 -7.07 -6.89 0.70
N PHE A 130 -6.79 -7.87 1.54
CA PHE A 130 -6.30 -7.68 2.92
C PHE A 130 -5.16 -8.66 3.17
N ASN A 131 -3.95 -8.14 3.36
CA ASN A 131 -2.74 -8.94 3.49
C ASN A 131 -2.04 -8.68 4.82
N ILE A 132 -1.62 -9.75 5.50
CA ILE A 132 -0.92 -9.71 6.78
C ILE A 132 0.42 -10.41 6.59
N GLY A 133 1.50 -9.72 6.95
CA GLY A 133 2.82 -10.29 7.14
C GLY A 133 3.25 -10.10 8.59
N GLY A 134 2.96 -11.07 9.45
CA GLY A 134 3.29 -10.99 10.87
C GLY A 134 4.57 -11.74 11.19
N ILE A 135 5.57 -11.05 11.72
CA ILE A 135 6.84 -11.67 12.09
C ILE A 135 6.70 -12.53 13.34
N SER A 136 7.54 -13.56 13.46
CA SER A 136 7.67 -14.36 14.68
C SER A 136 8.38 -13.59 15.81
N ARG A 137 8.24 -14.08 17.05
CA ARG A 137 8.96 -13.59 18.22
C ARG A 137 10.47 -13.60 18.05
N TRP A 138 11.01 -14.60 17.35
CA TRP A 138 12.44 -14.70 17.07
C TRP A 138 12.92 -13.64 16.08
N GLN A 139 12.18 -13.42 14.98
CA GLN A 139 12.48 -12.35 14.02
C GLN A 139 12.44 -10.98 14.71
N PHE A 140 11.45 -10.76 15.57
CA PHE A 140 11.36 -9.54 16.36
C PHE A 140 12.55 -9.36 17.31
N ALA A 141 12.93 -10.39 18.06
CA ALA A 141 14.06 -10.34 18.99
C ALA A 141 15.40 -10.06 18.29
N LYS A 142 15.55 -10.46 17.03
CA LYS A 142 16.70 -10.10 16.20
C LYS A 142 16.70 -8.64 15.74
N GLY A 143 15.55 -7.97 15.75
CA GLY A 143 15.41 -6.60 15.28
C GLY A 143 15.64 -6.44 13.77
N THR A 144 15.49 -7.51 12.99
CA THR A 144 15.82 -7.51 11.55
C THR A 144 14.63 -7.31 10.63
N GLN A 145 13.41 -7.41 11.14
CA GLN A 145 12.16 -7.26 10.36
C GLN A 145 11.07 -6.65 11.24
N GLN A 146 10.05 -6.09 10.59
CA GLN A 146 8.82 -5.65 11.24
C GLN A 146 7.60 -6.27 10.55
N SER A 147 6.45 -6.26 11.22
CA SER A 147 5.21 -6.78 10.65
C SER A 147 4.55 -5.76 9.74
N THR A 148 3.74 -6.26 8.81
CA THR A 148 3.03 -5.43 7.83
C THR A 148 1.56 -5.81 7.79
N LEU A 149 0.71 -4.79 7.69
CA LEU A 149 -0.69 -4.94 7.30
C LEU A 149 -0.91 -4.11 6.03
N THR A 150 -1.48 -4.72 5.01
CA THR A 150 -1.99 -3.99 3.85
C THR A 150 -3.47 -4.26 3.66
N PHE A 151 -4.17 -3.28 3.11
CA PHE A 151 -5.50 -3.47 2.58
C PHE A 151 -5.68 -2.62 1.34
N ALA A 152 -6.53 -3.07 0.42
CA ALA A 152 -6.81 -2.37 -0.81
C ALA A 152 -8.31 -2.36 -1.13
N MET A 153 -8.71 -1.31 -1.83
CA MET A 153 -10.07 -1.09 -2.30
C MET A 153 -10.04 -0.54 -3.74
N PRO A 154 -11.10 -0.76 -4.54
CA PRO A 154 -11.20 -0.19 -5.88
C PRO A 154 -11.08 1.34 -5.86
N ILE A 155 -10.43 1.89 -6.89
CA ILE A 155 -10.20 3.35 -7.01
C ILE A 155 -11.52 4.13 -6.93
N GLU A 156 -12.51 3.76 -7.73
CA GLU A 156 -13.82 4.44 -7.76
C GLU A 156 -14.51 4.42 -6.40
N TRP A 157 -14.44 3.29 -5.69
CA TRP A 157 -15.02 3.16 -4.36
C TRP A 157 -14.36 4.14 -3.40
N VAL A 158 -13.03 4.28 -3.42
CA VAL A 158 -12.30 5.22 -2.57
C VAL A 158 -12.56 6.68 -2.96
N GLU A 159 -12.73 6.99 -4.24
CA GLU A 159 -13.09 8.35 -4.67
C GLU A 159 -14.47 8.78 -4.14
N GLU A 160 -15.42 7.84 -4.12
CA GLU A 160 -16.78 8.05 -3.59
C GLU A 160 -16.82 8.02 -2.05
N HIS A 161 -15.99 7.20 -1.41
CA HIS A 161 -16.01 6.91 0.03
C HIS A 161 -14.70 7.26 0.75
N SER A 162 -13.99 8.29 0.28
CA SER A 162 -12.65 8.68 0.78
C SER A 162 -12.54 8.75 2.30
N LYS A 163 -13.54 9.32 2.99
CA LYS A 163 -13.56 9.39 4.47
C LYS A 163 -13.62 8.02 5.14
N ALA A 164 -14.32 7.05 4.55
CA ALA A 164 -14.36 5.68 5.08
C ALA A 164 -12.99 5.00 4.96
N PHE A 165 -12.30 5.19 3.83
CA PHE A 165 -10.93 4.70 3.66
C PHE A 165 -9.95 5.35 4.65
N ILE A 166 -10.04 6.68 4.82
CA ILE A 166 -9.21 7.43 5.79
C ILE A 166 -9.48 6.92 7.21
N GLU A 167 -10.74 6.74 7.59
CA GLU A 167 -11.12 6.25 8.93
C GLU A 167 -10.56 4.86 9.19
N LEU A 168 -10.69 3.95 8.22
CA LEU A 168 -10.12 2.61 8.32
C LEU A 168 -8.60 2.67 8.50
N PHE A 169 -7.90 3.47 7.69
CA PHE A 169 -6.45 3.66 7.82
C PHE A 169 -6.05 4.17 9.20
N LEU A 170 -6.76 5.18 9.72
CA LEU A 170 -6.52 5.74 11.06
C LEU A 170 -6.77 4.72 12.17
N ASN A 171 -7.85 3.96 12.08
CA ASN A 171 -8.19 2.96 13.08
C ASN A 171 -7.19 1.80 13.08
N CYS A 172 -6.78 1.34 11.89
CA CYS A 172 -5.73 0.34 11.76
C CYS A 172 -4.39 0.84 12.31
N ALA A 173 -3.98 2.06 11.96
CA ALA A 173 -2.75 2.67 12.46
C ALA A 173 -2.74 2.79 13.99
N ARG A 174 -3.87 3.19 14.59
CA ARG A 174 -4.05 3.29 16.03
C ARG A 174 -3.95 1.94 16.73
N ARG A 175 -4.73 0.94 16.28
CA ARG A 175 -4.78 -0.38 16.91
C ARG A 175 -3.44 -1.10 16.82
N LEU A 176 -2.76 -1.00 15.69
CA LEU A 176 -1.46 -1.62 15.46
C LEU A 176 -0.30 -0.82 16.06
N LYS A 177 -0.56 0.37 16.63
CA LYS A 177 0.49 1.30 17.07
C LYS A 177 1.55 1.46 15.97
N ALA A 178 1.09 1.72 14.74
CA ALA A 178 1.92 1.68 13.55
C ALA A 178 3.13 2.61 13.70
N HIS A 179 4.30 2.09 13.33
CA HIS A 179 5.54 2.85 13.32
C HIS A 179 5.54 3.87 12.18
N HIS A 180 5.11 3.42 11.00
CA HIS A 180 4.86 4.26 9.85
C HIS A 180 3.97 3.52 8.86
N GLY A 181 3.58 4.22 7.80
CA GLY A 181 2.79 3.65 6.73
C GLY A 181 2.40 4.69 5.72
N TYR A 182 1.72 4.26 4.67
CA TYR A 182 1.26 5.15 3.63
C TYR A 182 0.07 4.53 2.89
N ALA A 183 -0.69 5.34 2.16
CA ALA A 183 -1.74 4.86 1.28
C ALA A 183 -1.86 5.71 0.01
N GLY A 184 -2.15 5.05 -1.12
CA GLY A 184 -2.27 5.70 -2.43
C GLY A 184 -2.50 4.68 -3.55
N TYR A 185 -2.33 5.12 -4.80
CA TYR A 185 -2.43 4.23 -5.96
C TYR A 185 -1.44 3.07 -5.83
N ALA A 186 -1.84 1.87 -6.24
CA ALA A 186 -0.99 0.69 -6.35
C ALA A 186 -1.42 -0.18 -7.54
N CYS A 187 -0.48 -0.97 -8.04
CA CYS A 187 -0.77 -2.08 -8.95
C CYS A 187 -0.70 -3.37 -8.14
N LEU A 188 -1.85 -3.88 -7.69
CA LEU A 188 -1.91 -5.17 -7.02
C LEU A 188 -1.57 -6.25 -8.04
N ILE A 189 -0.68 -7.16 -7.71
CA ILE A 189 -0.34 -8.30 -8.56
C ILE A 189 -0.79 -9.59 -7.88
N SER A 190 -0.94 -10.66 -8.67
CA SER A 190 -1.12 -11.99 -8.09
C SER A 190 0.14 -12.39 -7.33
N GLU A 191 0.10 -12.34 -6.01
CA GLU A 191 1.21 -12.74 -5.13
C GLU A 191 1.60 -14.22 -5.32
N ILE A 192 0.62 -15.07 -5.65
CA ILE A 192 0.83 -16.51 -5.90
C ILE A 192 1.62 -16.76 -7.19
N ARG A 193 1.58 -15.81 -8.13
CA ARG A 193 2.26 -15.84 -9.43
C ARG A 193 2.99 -14.52 -9.67
N SER A 194 3.67 -14.01 -8.64
CA SER A 194 4.23 -12.65 -8.63
C SER A 194 5.32 -12.48 -9.70
N ASP A 195 6.17 -13.49 -9.88
CA ASP A 195 7.26 -13.51 -10.87
C ASP A 195 6.81 -13.12 -12.27
N LYS A 196 5.64 -13.60 -12.72
CA LYS A 196 5.08 -13.30 -14.04
C LYS A 196 4.32 -11.98 -14.12
N ASN A 197 3.96 -11.38 -12.98
CA ASN A 197 3.12 -10.17 -12.91
C ASN A 197 3.87 -8.91 -12.48
N GLU A 198 5.04 -9.03 -11.86
CA GLU A 198 5.94 -7.91 -11.57
C GLU A 198 6.30 -7.06 -12.81
N PRO A 199 6.46 -7.60 -14.03
CA PRO A 199 6.63 -6.77 -15.23
C PRO A 199 5.45 -5.82 -15.49
N THR A 200 4.23 -6.21 -15.15
CA THR A 200 3.04 -5.35 -15.26
C THR A 200 3.12 -4.20 -14.27
N GLU A 201 3.46 -4.48 -13.02
CA GLU A 201 3.72 -3.43 -12.01
C GLU A 201 4.86 -2.49 -12.43
N ALA A 202 5.95 -3.04 -12.99
CA ALA A 202 7.09 -2.28 -13.50
C ALA A 202 6.71 -1.33 -14.66
N PHE A 203 5.81 -1.76 -15.53
CA PHE A 203 5.30 -0.93 -16.61
C PHE A 203 4.47 0.24 -16.05
N PHE A 204 3.52 -0.05 -15.16
CA PHE A 204 2.63 0.98 -14.62
C PHE A 204 3.35 1.98 -13.70
N SER A 205 4.40 1.55 -12.99
CA SER A 205 5.19 2.46 -12.15
C SER A 205 5.89 3.57 -12.95
N ARG A 206 6.14 3.35 -14.24
CA ARG A 206 6.71 4.34 -15.17
C ARG A 206 5.66 5.27 -15.75
N LYS A 207 4.38 4.87 -15.71
CA LYS A 207 3.23 5.65 -16.18
C LYS A 207 2.58 6.45 -15.06
N MET A 208 2.60 5.94 -13.84
CA MET A 208 2.01 6.52 -12.64
C MET A 208 3.07 6.57 -11.53
N TRP A 209 3.81 7.67 -11.49
CA TRP A 209 4.98 7.82 -10.63
C TRP A 209 4.61 7.83 -9.14
N ALA A 210 3.41 8.22 -8.75
CA ALA A 210 3.01 8.22 -7.34
C ALA A 210 2.52 6.85 -6.83
N MET A 211 2.40 5.87 -7.72
CA MET A 211 1.94 4.52 -7.39
C MET A 211 2.94 3.80 -6.49
N ASP A 212 2.46 3.17 -5.42
CA ASP A 212 3.21 2.22 -4.60
C ASP A 212 3.49 0.94 -5.39
N ILE A 213 4.70 0.39 -5.22
CA ILE A 213 5.19 -0.78 -5.95
C ILE A 213 5.87 -1.78 -5.03
N GLY A 214 5.89 -3.05 -5.40
CA GLY A 214 6.57 -4.10 -4.66
C GLY A 214 5.73 -4.67 -3.52
N ASN A 215 6.36 -5.52 -2.72
CA ASN A 215 5.73 -6.27 -1.64
C ASN A 215 6.19 -5.70 -0.27
N PRO A 216 5.29 -5.02 0.46
CA PRO A 216 5.62 -4.40 1.74
C PRO A 216 6.26 -5.33 2.78
N TYR A 217 5.83 -6.58 2.87
CA TYR A 217 6.40 -7.52 3.83
C TYR A 217 7.85 -7.86 3.50
N LEU A 218 8.16 -8.01 2.21
CA LEU A 218 9.49 -8.34 1.70
C LEU A 218 10.49 -7.17 1.79
N GLU A 219 9.99 -5.95 1.95
CA GLU A 219 10.77 -4.71 2.12
C GLU A 219 10.92 -4.31 3.61
N SER A 220 10.18 -4.98 4.50
CA SER A 220 9.98 -4.57 5.90
C SER A 220 11.27 -4.48 6.72
N ASP A 221 12.30 -5.26 6.36
CA ASP A 221 13.63 -5.25 6.97
C ASP A 221 14.40 -3.96 6.70
N ASN A 222 14.24 -3.38 5.51
CA ASN A 222 14.89 -2.14 5.12
C ASN A 222 14.18 -0.90 5.69
N LEU A 223 12.99 -1.06 6.25
CA LEU A 223 12.11 0.04 6.65
C LEU A 223 11.98 0.21 8.18
N ILE A 224 12.87 -0.40 8.96
CA ILE A 224 12.80 -0.37 10.43
C ILE A 224 13.13 1.03 10.98
N HIS A 225 14.05 1.73 10.30
CA HIS A 225 14.62 3.01 10.74
C HIS A 225 14.28 4.16 9.80
N GLY A 226 13.29 3.99 8.92
CA GLY A 226 12.86 5.05 8.03
C GLY A 226 11.64 4.66 7.20
N ILE A 227 11.09 5.65 6.52
CA ILE A 227 9.92 5.48 5.65
C ILE A 227 10.36 5.12 4.24
N LYS A 228 9.53 4.33 3.55
CA LYS A 228 9.72 4.03 2.12
C LYS A 228 9.45 5.26 1.26
N THR A 229 8.32 5.91 1.50
CA THR A 229 7.82 6.97 0.64
C THR A 229 6.75 7.78 1.35
N VAL A 230 6.31 8.86 0.70
CA VAL A 230 5.12 9.64 1.06
C VAL A 230 4.04 9.37 0.02
N ASN A 231 2.78 9.42 0.41
CA ASN A 231 1.64 9.24 -0.51
C ASN A 231 0.40 9.97 0.03
N TRP A 232 -0.77 9.80 -0.58
CA TRP A 232 -2.02 10.46 -0.19
C TRP A 232 -2.24 10.51 1.32
N LEU A 233 -2.08 9.37 1.99
CA LEU A 233 -1.97 9.28 3.44
C LEU A 233 -0.55 8.83 3.78
N THR A 234 0.06 9.45 4.81
CA THR A 234 1.38 9.06 5.31
C THR A 234 1.35 9.04 6.85
N ALA A 235 1.50 7.87 7.46
CA ALA A 235 1.56 7.68 8.90
C ALA A 235 3.02 7.69 9.38
N ILE A 236 3.30 8.44 10.45
CA ILE A 236 4.62 8.53 11.07
C ILE A 236 4.44 8.52 12.59
N ASN A 237 5.26 7.72 13.29
CA ASN A 237 5.23 7.69 14.75
C ASN A 237 5.59 9.03 15.40
N THR A 238 5.21 9.20 16.66
CA THR A 238 5.45 10.45 17.40
C THR A 238 6.92 10.83 17.47
N GLU A 239 7.83 9.85 17.62
CA GLU A 239 9.26 10.09 17.71
C GLU A 239 9.81 10.77 16.45
N TRP A 240 9.56 10.21 15.26
CA TRP A 240 10.03 10.78 14.00
C TRP A 240 9.27 12.07 13.64
N PHE A 241 7.98 12.15 13.95
CA PHE A 241 7.21 13.35 13.70
C PHE A 241 7.72 14.55 14.52
N ASN A 242 8.09 14.33 15.79
CA ASN A 242 8.65 15.38 16.63
C ASN A 242 9.98 15.93 16.08
N GLN A 243 10.87 15.06 15.58
CA GLN A 243 12.12 15.48 14.94
C GLN A 243 11.86 16.44 13.77
N ILE A 244 10.89 16.10 12.91
CA ILE A 244 10.52 16.96 11.77
C ILE A 244 9.90 18.28 12.23
N ARG A 245 8.98 18.23 13.21
CA ARG A 245 8.31 19.42 13.74
C ARG A 245 9.28 20.40 14.40
N GLU A 246 10.32 19.91 15.06
CA GLU A 246 11.33 20.75 15.71
C GLU A 246 12.23 21.47 14.70
N GLU A 247 12.47 20.87 13.53
CA GLU A 247 13.35 21.42 12.50
C GLU A 247 12.63 22.27 11.44
N LYS A 248 11.32 22.06 11.24
CA LYS A 248 10.55 22.63 10.13
C LYS A 248 9.37 23.45 10.62
N ALA A 249 9.14 24.59 9.99
CA ALA A 249 7.92 25.36 10.15
C ALA A 249 6.77 24.69 9.38
N LEU A 250 6.21 23.60 9.92
CA LEU A 250 5.19 22.76 9.26
C LEU A 250 3.95 23.55 8.80
N ASN A 251 3.56 24.61 9.53
CA ASN A 251 2.47 25.50 9.13
C ASN A 251 2.72 26.25 7.81
N ILE A 252 3.99 26.48 7.46
CA ILE A 252 4.43 27.10 6.21
C ILE A 252 4.67 26.03 5.14
N GLU A 253 5.39 24.96 5.51
CA GLU A 253 5.80 23.91 4.57
C GLU A 253 4.62 23.05 4.10
N LEU A 254 3.61 22.84 4.96
CA LEU A 254 2.40 22.06 4.70
C LEU A 254 1.13 22.88 4.97
N PRO A 255 0.77 23.82 4.07
CA PRO A 255 -0.37 24.71 4.29
C PRO A 255 -1.68 23.93 4.44
N MET A 256 -2.39 24.20 5.53
CA MET A 256 -3.51 23.36 5.97
C MET A 256 -4.79 23.46 5.11
N SER A 257 -4.73 24.25 4.04
CA SER A 257 -5.74 24.21 2.97
C SER A 257 -5.62 22.96 2.10
N TRP A 258 -4.44 22.32 2.03
CA TRP A 258 -4.21 21.10 1.23
C TRP A 258 -3.70 19.92 2.06
N PHE A 259 -3.19 20.20 3.27
CA PHE A 259 -2.69 19.19 4.19
C PHE A 259 -3.51 19.16 5.49
N ILE A 260 -3.66 17.98 6.07
CA ILE A 260 -4.29 17.83 7.38
C ILE A 260 -3.63 16.68 8.15
N GLY A 261 -3.39 16.91 9.44
CA GLY A 261 -2.83 15.93 10.37
C GLY A 261 -3.92 15.30 11.22
N TYR A 262 -3.83 14.00 11.46
CA TYR A 262 -4.70 13.25 12.36
C TYR A 262 -3.88 12.51 13.40
N ASP A 263 -4.22 12.68 14.67
CA ASP A 263 -3.61 11.91 15.75
C ASP A 263 -4.19 10.49 15.76
N TYR A 264 -3.31 9.49 15.72
CA TYR A 264 -3.66 8.09 15.91
C TYR A 264 -3.10 7.50 17.21
N GLY A 265 -2.62 8.34 18.13
CA GLY A 265 -2.13 8.00 19.46
C GLY A 265 -0.64 7.64 19.49
N ALA A 266 -0.19 6.78 18.58
CA ALA A 266 1.23 6.42 18.45
C ALA A 266 1.99 7.30 17.44
N GLY A 267 1.32 8.28 16.84
CA GLY A 267 1.87 9.17 15.82
C GLY A 267 0.82 10.01 15.11
N VAL A 268 1.20 10.58 13.96
CA VAL A 268 0.34 11.42 13.12
C VAL A 268 0.21 10.80 11.72
N VAL A 269 -1.02 10.81 11.18
CA VAL A 269 -1.27 10.62 9.75
C VAL A 269 -1.39 11.97 9.08
N ILE A 270 -0.57 12.23 8.08
CA ILE A 270 -0.66 13.40 7.21
C ILE A 270 -1.42 12.99 5.95
N GLN A 271 -2.54 13.66 5.68
CA GLN A 271 -3.25 13.57 4.41
C GLN A 271 -2.80 14.73 3.51
N ALA A 272 -2.37 14.40 2.29
CA ALA A 272 -1.93 15.35 1.27
C ALA A 272 -2.93 15.38 0.10
N GLY A 273 -3.76 16.41 0.06
CA GLY A 273 -4.80 16.59 -0.96
C GLY A 273 -6.11 15.86 -0.65
N ARG A 274 -7.13 16.16 -1.46
CA ARG A 274 -8.51 15.66 -1.27
C ARG A 274 -8.70 14.18 -1.61
N LEU A 275 -7.97 13.68 -2.60
CA LEU A 275 -8.08 12.33 -3.15
C LEU A 275 -6.68 11.83 -3.49
N PRO A 276 -6.47 10.51 -3.59
CA PRO A 276 -5.21 9.98 -4.06
C PRO A 276 -4.94 10.46 -5.49
N LEU A 277 -3.67 10.72 -5.80
CA LEU A 277 -3.20 11.17 -7.11
C LEU A 277 -2.26 10.11 -7.69
N PRO A 278 -2.42 9.71 -8.96
CA PRO A 278 -1.60 8.64 -9.54
C PRO A 278 -0.19 9.07 -9.91
N GLY A 279 0.07 10.38 -10.02
CA GLY A 279 1.33 10.87 -10.60
C GLY A 279 1.46 10.45 -12.06
N SER A 280 0.41 10.65 -12.87
CA SER A 280 0.38 10.17 -14.27
C SER A 280 1.29 11.01 -15.16
N ILE A 281 2.13 10.38 -15.97
CA ILE A 281 2.96 11.09 -16.96
C ILE A 281 2.15 11.81 -18.05
N GLU A 282 0.88 11.48 -18.20
CA GLU A 282 -0.02 12.08 -19.20
C GLU A 282 -0.62 13.40 -18.71
N THR A 283 -0.69 13.61 -17.40
CA THR A 283 -1.34 14.79 -16.80
C THR A 283 -0.41 15.52 -15.85
N ASP A 284 0.01 14.84 -14.78
CA ASP A 284 0.94 15.37 -13.80
C ASP A 284 1.73 14.24 -13.12
N PRO A 285 3.01 14.01 -13.49
CA PRO A 285 3.84 12.97 -12.87
C PRO A 285 4.29 13.31 -11.44
N LEU A 286 4.27 14.60 -11.06
CA LEU A 286 4.82 15.09 -9.79
C LEU A 286 3.78 15.97 -9.08
N PRO A 287 2.74 15.38 -8.47
CA PRO A 287 1.72 16.15 -7.76
C PRO A 287 2.32 17.02 -6.67
N ALA A 288 1.96 18.31 -6.65
CA ALA A 288 2.51 19.26 -5.68
C ALA A 288 2.34 18.84 -4.21
N PRO A 289 1.19 18.28 -3.79
CA PRO A 289 1.05 17.79 -2.42
C PRO A 289 2.10 16.74 -2.03
N TYR A 290 2.49 15.87 -2.96
CA TYR A 290 3.44 14.78 -2.67
C TYR A 290 4.88 15.25 -2.73
N VAL A 291 5.22 16.15 -3.66
CA VAL A 291 6.56 16.74 -3.74
C VAL A 291 6.89 17.56 -2.50
N LEU A 292 5.97 18.43 -2.07
CA LEU A 292 6.16 19.27 -0.87
C LEU A 292 6.22 18.43 0.40
N MET A 293 5.33 17.43 0.55
CA MET A 293 5.40 16.50 1.68
C MET A 293 6.68 15.66 1.66
N ASN A 294 7.13 15.20 0.49
CA ASN A 294 8.40 14.48 0.36
C ASN A 294 9.57 15.35 0.79
N ARG A 295 9.62 16.63 0.43
CA ARG A 295 10.67 17.57 0.88
C ARG A 295 10.74 17.65 2.40
N VAL A 296 9.58 17.73 3.07
CA VAL A 296 9.50 17.81 4.54
C VAL A 296 9.95 16.50 5.21
N LEU A 297 9.49 15.36 4.68
CA LEU A 297 9.73 14.03 5.28
C LEU A 297 10.99 13.33 4.76
N LYS A 298 11.71 13.95 3.82
CA LYS A 298 12.94 13.42 3.23
C LYS A 298 13.98 12.96 4.25
N PRO A 299 14.21 13.65 5.39
CA PRO A 299 15.16 13.18 6.41
C PRO A 299 14.82 11.81 7.00
N LEU A 300 13.55 11.39 6.97
CA LEU A 300 13.10 10.10 7.48
C LEU A 300 13.14 8.99 6.41
N ARG A 301 13.30 9.35 5.13
CA ARG A 301 13.21 8.38 4.03
C ARG A 301 14.49 7.56 3.95
N VAL A 302 14.34 6.25 3.81
CA VAL A 302 15.50 5.36 3.61
C VAL A 302 16.23 5.70 2.30
N GLU A 303 17.55 5.59 2.31
CA GLU A 303 18.36 5.88 1.11
C GLU A 303 18.33 4.74 0.10
N LYS A 304 18.19 3.51 0.58
CA LYS A 304 18.21 2.26 -0.19
C LYS A 304 17.17 1.28 0.33
N ILE A 305 16.61 0.49 -0.57
CA ILE A 305 15.59 -0.53 -0.24
C ILE A 305 15.87 -1.88 -0.92
N GLY A 306 16.96 -1.98 -1.68
CA GLY A 306 17.32 -3.19 -2.41
C GLY A 306 16.51 -3.33 -3.70
N SER A 307 15.49 -4.18 -3.69
CA SER A 307 14.71 -4.52 -4.88
C SER A 307 13.24 -4.64 -4.57
N PHE A 308 12.40 -3.95 -5.35
CA PHE A 308 10.94 -4.09 -5.27
C PHE A 308 10.47 -5.36 -5.97
N HIS A 309 11.11 -5.70 -7.08
CA HIS A 309 10.80 -6.89 -7.88
C HIS A 309 11.86 -7.97 -7.68
N ARG A 310 11.48 -9.24 -7.73
CA ARG A 310 12.37 -10.40 -7.51
C ARG A 310 12.38 -11.39 -8.68
N GLY A 311 11.39 -11.32 -9.57
CA GLY A 311 11.23 -12.17 -10.75
C GLY A 311 12.35 -12.03 -11.77
N ASN A 312 12.37 -12.96 -12.73
CA ASN A 312 13.44 -13.08 -13.71
C ASN A 312 13.08 -12.49 -15.09
N TYR A 313 11.86 -12.01 -15.27
CA TYR A 313 11.35 -11.47 -16.53
C TYR A 313 11.63 -9.97 -16.67
N SER A 314 12.89 -9.57 -16.53
CA SER A 314 13.33 -8.20 -16.79
C SER A 314 13.78 -8.07 -18.24
N THR A 315 13.34 -7.03 -18.94
CA THR A 315 13.84 -6.66 -20.29
C THR A 315 14.38 -5.24 -20.28
N ASP A 316 15.03 -4.82 -21.38
CA ASP A 316 15.49 -3.43 -21.52
C ASP A 316 14.31 -2.45 -21.68
N GLU A 317 13.20 -2.89 -22.29
CA GLU A 317 11.99 -2.06 -22.43
C GLU A 317 11.21 -1.97 -21.11
N ILE A 318 11.18 -3.05 -20.32
CA ILE A 318 10.46 -3.13 -19.05
C ILE A 318 11.42 -3.68 -17.99
N PRO A 319 12.40 -2.87 -17.56
CA PRO A 319 13.33 -3.33 -16.56
C PRO A 319 12.63 -3.34 -15.21
N LEU A 320 12.73 -4.48 -14.54
CA LEU A 320 12.23 -4.67 -13.18
C LEU A 320 12.92 -3.67 -12.24
N VAL A 321 12.16 -3.17 -11.26
CA VAL A 321 12.64 -2.10 -10.39
C VAL A 321 13.50 -2.70 -9.28
N LYS A 322 14.81 -2.78 -9.55
CA LYS A 322 15.85 -3.39 -8.71
C LYS A 322 17.06 -2.47 -8.55
N GLY A 323 17.74 -2.54 -7.41
CA GLY A 323 18.98 -1.81 -7.15
C GLY A 323 18.83 -0.31 -7.40
N TYR A 324 19.64 0.25 -8.30
CA TYR A 324 19.61 1.67 -8.65
C TYR A 324 18.23 2.16 -9.12
N LEU A 325 17.43 1.33 -9.82
CA LEU A 325 16.07 1.73 -10.22
C LEU A 325 15.14 1.86 -9.02
N ALA A 326 15.31 1.02 -7.99
CA ALA A 326 14.55 1.13 -6.75
C ALA A 326 14.96 2.38 -5.97
N ASP A 327 16.26 2.66 -5.88
CA ASP A 327 16.78 3.87 -5.22
C ASP A 327 16.29 5.16 -5.92
N ASN A 328 16.19 5.15 -7.25
CA ASN A 328 15.60 6.26 -8.02
C ASN A 328 14.11 6.41 -7.77
N TRP A 329 13.37 5.30 -7.67
CA TRP A 329 11.96 5.35 -7.33
C TRP A 329 11.76 5.95 -5.93
N LEU A 330 12.61 5.66 -4.94
CA LEU A 330 12.56 6.32 -3.63
C LEU A 330 12.69 7.85 -3.75
N LYS A 331 13.57 8.32 -4.66
CA LYS A 331 13.90 9.74 -4.87
C LYS A 331 13.04 10.45 -5.91
N ARG A 332 12.02 9.80 -6.46
CA ARG A 332 11.22 10.31 -7.60
C ARG A 332 10.56 11.68 -7.36
N PHE A 333 10.30 12.04 -6.11
CA PHE A 333 9.72 13.32 -5.72
C PHE A 333 10.76 14.36 -5.27
N ASP A 334 12.05 14.06 -5.40
CA ASP A 334 13.09 15.01 -5.08
C ASP A 334 13.17 16.09 -6.16
N ILE A 335 13.14 17.34 -5.72
CA ILE A 335 13.29 18.52 -6.58
C ILE A 335 14.46 19.38 -6.10
N PRO A 336 15.09 20.16 -6.99
CA PRO A 336 16.00 21.24 -6.62
C PRO A 336 15.33 22.26 -5.68
N GLU A 337 16.15 22.92 -4.85
CA GLU A 337 15.70 24.00 -3.96
C GLU A 337 15.10 25.19 -4.74
N SER A 338 15.62 25.45 -5.95
CA SER A 338 15.12 26.50 -6.85
C SER A 338 13.67 26.32 -7.27
N ASP A 339 13.18 25.09 -7.29
CA ASP A 339 11.88 24.75 -7.90
C ASP A 339 10.76 24.77 -6.84
N VAL A 340 11.10 24.96 -5.57
CA VAL A 340 10.16 24.84 -4.44
C VAL A 340 9.03 25.87 -4.53
N LEU A 341 9.35 27.10 -4.93
CA LEU A 341 8.35 28.15 -5.11
C LEU A 341 7.36 27.80 -6.21
N ASP A 342 7.83 27.24 -7.33
CA ASP A 342 6.98 26.78 -8.43
C ASP A 342 6.01 25.69 -7.95
N TYR A 343 6.44 24.82 -7.04
CA TYR A 343 5.57 23.81 -6.44
C TYR A 343 4.55 24.37 -5.45
N PHE A 344 4.86 25.45 -4.73
CA PHE A 344 3.86 26.17 -3.94
C PHE A 344 2.84 26.90 -4.84
N GLU A 345 3.26 27.46 -5.97
CA GLU A 345 2.36 28.03 -6.96
C GLU A 345 1.47 26.96 -7.59
N LYS A 346 2.05 25.82 -7.96
CA LYS A 346 1.30 24.65 -8.44
C LYS A 346 0.29 24.16 -7.41
N LEU A 347 0.65 24.15 -6.12
CA LEU A 347 -0.27 23.79 -5.04
C LEU A 347 -1.48 24.72 -4.98
N GLN A 348 -1.35 26.02 -5.31
CA GLN A 348 -2.50 26.94 -5.33
C GLN A 348 -3.56 26.55 -6.37
N ALA A 349 -3.17 25.86 -7.44
CA ALA A 349 -4.09 25.34 -8.46
C ALA A 349 -4.78 24.03 -8.02
N GLU A 350 -4.27 23.36 -6.99
CA GLU A 350 -4.88 22.13 -6.47
C GLU A 350 -6.17 22.43 -5.70
N PRO A 351 -7.19 21.55 -5.80
CA PRO A 351 -8.39 21.67 -4.98
C PRO A 351 -8.07 21.60 -3.48
N LYS A 352 -8.58 22.57 -2.73
CA LYS A 352 -8.46 22.61 -1.27
C LYS A 352 -9.26 21.50 -0.58
N LEU A 353 -8.79 21.09 0.59
CA LEU A 353 -9.51 20.21 1.50
C LEU A 353 -10.84 20.82 1.93
N SER A 354 -11.84 19.95 2.11
CA SER A 354 -13.16 20.31 2.64
C SER A 354 -13.69 19.17 3.49
N SER A 355 -14.76 19.42 4.24
CA SER A 355 -15.42 18.41 5.10
C SER A 355 -15.94 17.19 4.35
N LYS A 356 -16.06 17.29 3.01
CA LYS A 356 -16.40 16.17 2.12
C LYS A 356 -15.28 15.11 2.07
N TYR A 357 -14.02 15.54 2.08
CA TYR A 357 -12.86 14.69 1.82
C TYR A 357 -11.91 14.52 3.03
N ALA A 358 -12.20 15.21 4.13
CA ALA A 358 -11.35 15.23 5.33
C ALA A 358 -12.17 15.42 6.62
N PHE A 359 -11.59 15.01 7.75
CA PHE A 359 -12.15 15.23 9.09
C PHE A 359 -11.58 16.52 9.69
N LEU A 360 -12.09 17.67 9.23
CA LEU A 360 -11.57 18.99 9.65
C LEU A 360 -11.66 19.23 11.16
N ASP A 361 -12.60 18.58 11.83
CA ASP A 361 -12.84 18.61 13.28
C ASP A 361 -11.83 17.77 14.09
N ARG A 362 -11.11 16.85 13.43
CA ARG A 362 -10.09 15.97 14.04
C ARG A 362 -8.67 16.40 13.73
N ARG A 363 -8.52 17.60 13.18
CA ARG A 363 -7.23 18.14 12.78
C ARG A 363 -6.33 18.35 13.99
N VAL A 364 -5.10 17.87 13.88
CA VAL A 364 -4.00 18.22 14.77
C VAL A 364 -3.38 19.53 14.27
N ASP A 365 -3.13 20.46 15.19
CA ASP A 365 -2.31 21.63 14.88
C ASP A 365 -0.85 21.17 14.74
N TRP A 366 -0.15 21.66 13.74
CA TRP A 366 1.22 21.23 13.49
C TRP A 366 2.18 21.58 14.63
N GLY A 367 1.82 22.52 15.49
CA GLY A 367 2.67 23.10 16.52
C GLY A 367 3.04 24.53 16.18
#